data_AF-A0A959WGJ0-F1
#
_entry.id   AF-A0A959WGJ0-F1
#
_cell.length_a   1.000
_cell.length_b   1.000
_cell.length_c   1.000
_cell.angle_alpha   90.00
_cell.angle_beta   90.00
_cell.angle_gamma   90.00
#
_symmetry.space_group_name_H-M   'P 1'
#
loop_
_entity.id
_entity.type
_entity.pdbx_description
1 polymer ?
#
loop_
_entity_poly.entity_id
_entity_poly.type
_entity_poly.pdbx_seq_one_letter_code
_entity_poly.pdbx_strand_id
1 'polypeptide(L)' 'MSDRKTDEIKGRAKEAAGAVAGDDELKNEGKTDQAAASVKEKVEGAVDKVKDKLTGK' A
#
# COMPACT_ATOMS: atom_id res chain seq x y z
N MET A 1 -15.28 8.07 -8.50
CA MET A 1 -14.38 9.14 -7.98
C MET A 1 -14.61 9.45 -6.50
N SER A 2 -15.65 8.90 -5.85
CA SER A 2 -15.96 9.16 -4.44
C SER A 2 -15.27 8.18 -3.47
N ASP A 3 -14.88 7.00 -3.95
CA ASP A 3 -14.28 5.93 -3.13
C ASP A 3 -12.86 6.30 -2.68
N ARG A 4 -12.00 6.77 -3.60
CA ARG A 4 -10.60 7.14 -3.29
C ARG A 4 -10.46 8.20 -2.20
N LYS A 5 -11.34 9.22 -2.18
CA LYS A 5 -11.30 10.26 -1.13
C LYS A 5 -11.76 9.72 0.22
N THR A 6 -12.75 8.84 0.21
CA THR A 6 -13.29 8.21 1.42
C THR A 6 -12.25 7.28 2.03
N ASP A 7 -11.55 6.49 1.21
CA ASP A 7 -10.47 5.61 1.65
C ASP A 7 -9.28 6.37 2.22
N GLU A 8 -8.89 7.50 1.60
CA GLU A 8 -7.79 8.34 2.11
C GLU A 8 -8.13 8.98 3.46
N ILE A 9 -9.37 9.47 3.63
CA ILE A 9 -9.85 10.03 4.90
C ILE A 9 -9.90 8.94 5.98
N LYS A 10 -10.40 7.75 5.64
CA LYS A 10 -10.49 6.61 6.56
C LYS A 10 -9.11 6.12 7.00
N GLY A 11 -8.13 6.12 6.10
CA GLY A 11 -6.73 5.80 6.39
C GLY A 11 -6.10 6.77 7.38
N ARG A 12 -6.22 8.08 7.12
CA ARG A 12 -5.72 9.11 8.05
C ARG A 12 -6.41 9.08 9.40
N ALA A 13 -7.72 8.79 9.44
CA ALA A 13 -8.47 8.63 10.68
C ALA A 13 -7.99 7.42 11.49
N LYS A 14 -7.70 6.28 10.84
CA LYS A 14 -7.11 5.11 11.49
C LYS A 14 -5.71 5.36 12.02
N GLU A 15 -4.86 6.05 11.27
CA GLU A 15 -3.52 6.45 11.72
C GLU A 15 -3.58 7.38 12.93
N ALA A 16 -4.43 8.40 12.88
CA ALA A 16 -4.62 9.33 13.99
C ALA A 16 -5.20 8.62 15.21
N ALA A 17 -6.19 7.73 15.02
CA ALA A 17 -6.77 6.94 16.10
C ALA A 17 -5.75 5.97 16.71
N GLY A 18 -4.93 5.29 15.91
CA GLY A 18 -3.86 4.42 16.42
C GLY A 18 -2.76 5.19 17.15
N ALA A 19 -2.40 6.38 16.65
CA ALA A 19 -1.42 7.26 17.30
C ALA A 19 -1.93 7.85 18.62
N VAL A 20 -3.23 8.14 18.72
CA VAL A 20 -3.88 8.70 19.93
C VAL A 20 -4.25 7.61 20.94
N ALA A 21 -4.67 6.42 20.48
CA ALA A 21 -5.00 5.28 21.34
C ALA A 21 -3.75 4.59 21.91
N GLY A 22 -2.56 4.85 21.38
CA GLY A 22 -1.32 4.19 21.81
C GLY A 22 -1.23 2.74 21.35
N ASP A 23 -1.94 2.38 20.27
CA ASP A 23 -1.97 1.05 19.70
C ASP A 23 -0.90 0.96 18.60
N ASP A 24 0.31 0.58 19.00
CA ASP A 24 1.42 0.30 18.08
C ASP A 24 1.04 -0.76 17.01
N GLU A 25 0.04 -1.59 17.29
CA GLU A 25 -0.49 -2.60 16.37
C GLU A 25 -1.14 -1.96 15.12
N LEU A 26 -2.02 -0.96 15.27
CA LEU A 26 -2.66 -0.26 14.14
C LEU A 26 -1.66 0.54 13.29
N LYS A 27 -0.60 1.06 13.92
CA LYS A 27 0.48 1.78 13.23
C LYS A 27 1.42 0.82 12.49
N ASN A 28 1.66 -0.37 13.03
CA ASN A 28 2.45 -1.40 12.37
C ASN A 28 1.70 -2.08 11.23
N GLU A 29 0.40 -2.30 11.37
CA GLU A 29 -0.43 -2.91 10.32
C GLU A 29 -0.42 -2.02 9.06
N GLY A 30 -0.65 -0.71 9.22
CA GLY A 30 -0.59 0.25 8.12
C GLY A 30 0.79 0.36 7.44
N LYS A 31 1.88 0.28 8.22
CA LYS A 31 3.25 0.24 7.66
C LYS A 31 3.55 -1.07 6.93
N THR A 32 3.06 -2.18 7.46
CA THR A 32 3.28 -3.52 6.88
C THR A 32 2.54 -3.64 5.55
N ASP A 33 1.30 -3.15 5.48
CA ASP A 33 0.54 -3.10 4.23
C ASP A 33 1.21 -2.22 3.17
N GLN A 34 1.75 -1.05 3.56
CA GLN A 34 2.50 -0.21 2.61
C GLN A 34 3.81 -0.86 2.12
N ALA A 35 4.51 -1.57 3.01
CA ALA A 35 5.72 -2.31 2.64
C ALA A 35 5.39 -3.46 1.68
N ALA A 36 4.35 -4.23 1.97
CA ALA A 36 3.88 -5.31 1.11
C ALA A 36 3.42 -4.79 -0.26
N ALA A 37 2.68 -3.69 -0.30
CA ALA A 37 2.27 -3.04 -1.55
C ALA A 37 3.48 -2.58 -2.37
N SER A 38 4.46 -1.92 -1.75
CA SER A 38 5.68 -1.46 -2.43
C SER A 38 6.51 -2.62 -2.98
N VAL A 39 6.57 -3.75 -2.27
CA VAL A 39 7.26 -4.96 -2.74
C VAL A 39 6.49 -5.57 -3.92
N LYS A 40 5.17 -5.69 -3.82
CA LYS A 40 4.35 -6.26 -4.89
C LYS A 40 4.44 -5.43 -6.17
N GLU A 41 4.43 -4.10 -6.07
CA GLU A 41 4.54 -3.20 -7.22
C GLU A 41 5.91 -3.30 -7.90
N LYS A 42 7.00 -3.44 -7.11
CA LYS A 42 8.35 -3.67 -7.65
C LYS A 42 8.49 -5.02 -8.32
N VAL A 43 7.88 -6.06 -7.75
CA VAL A 43 7.89 -7.40 -8.31
C VAL A 43 7.08 -7.44 -9.60
N GLU A 44 5.86 -6.89 -9.61
CA GLU A 44 5.03 -6.80 -10.82
C GLU A 44 5.73 -5.99 -11.91
N GLY A 45 6.32 -4.83 -11.59
CA GLY A 45 7.07 -4.03 -12.57
C GLY A 45 8.33 -4.72 -13.11
N ALA A 46 9.00 -5.55 -12.30
CA ALA A 46 10.13 -6.35 -12.76
C ALA A 46 9.67 -7.51 -13.66
N VAL A 47 8.58 -8.19 -13.28
CA VAL A 47 7.96 -9.27 -14.05
C VAL A 47 7.47 -8.73 -15.39
N ASP A 48 6.81 -7.57 -15.43
CA ASP A 48 6.35 -6.94 -16.67
C ASP A 48 7.54 -6.59 -17.58
N LYS A 49 8.62 -6.00 -17.07
CA LYS A 49 9.82 -5.73 -17.89
C LYS A 49 10.47 -6.98 -18.46
N VAL A 50 10.50 -8.07 -17.68
CA VAL A 50 11.04 -9.36 -18.14
C VAL A 50 10.12 -9.96 -19.18
N LYS A 51 8.81 -9.92 -18.94
CA LYS A 51 7.80 -10.42 -19.86
C LYS A 51 7.84 -9.65 -21.18
N ASP A 52 7.88 -8.32 -21.14
CA ASP A 52 7.95 -7.45 -22.31
C ASP A 52 9.19 -7.76 -23.18
N LYS A 53 10.37 -7.91 -22.56
CA LYS A 53 11.60 -8.36 -23.25
C LYS A 53 11.51 -9.77 -23.84
N LEU A 54 10.78 -10.68 -23.20
CA LEU A 54 10.63 -12.07 -23.64
C LEU A 54 9.55 -12.23 -24.71
N THR A 55 8.45 -11.48 -24.64
CA THR A 55 7.37 -11.51 -25.63
C THR A 55 7.64 -10.65 -26.86
N GLY A 56 8.70 -9.83 -26.85
CA GLY A 56 9.25 -9.22 -28.06
C GLY A 56 8.25 -8.36 -28.83
N LYS A 57 7.70 -7.32 -28.17
CA LYS A 57 7.09 -6.18 -28.86
C LYS A 57 8.04 -4.97 -28.82
#